data_AF-A0A6F9CHD2-F1
#
_entry.id   AF-A0A6F9CHD2-F1
#
_cell.length_a   1.000
_cell.length_b   1.000
_cell.length_c   1.000
_cell.angle_alpha   90.00
_cell.angle_beta   90.00
_cell.angle_gamma   90.00
#
_symmetry.space_group_name_H-M   'P 1'
#
loop_
_entity.id
_entity.type
_entity.pdbx_description
1 polymer ?
#
loop_
_entity_poly.entity_id
_entity_poly.type
_entity_poly.pdbx_seq_one_letter_code
_entity_poly.pdbx_strand_id
1 'polypeptide(L)'
;MWVCQDPMVEKSLACLKAAVSDQLENTYTTALLSYAFTLAQNQDMRAKLITHLDKISATSGGNRHWGRAEASGTKTDSLEVEMTSYVLLALLSGPSMPGFGLDYSTGIVRWLAQQQNPYGGFASTQDTVVALQALAKYATATFSPEGASSVSVSSAGGLKMEFTVNQNNRLLYQEEQLKEVPGDYNIKAQGKSCVFVQIAMHYNIPPPPDFSAFNISTQTLGKCDGTKKSLIVSVDVRYNGRREETNMAIINVKLLSGFVLDKSSLKPLKNDPTVKRVDLEEGHVIIYLDGVGS
;
A
#
# COMPACT_ATOMS: atom_id res chain seq x y z
N MET A 1 28.28 3.52 -8.82
CA MET A 1 27.39 4.12 -9.83
C MET A 1 27.47 3.22 -11.05
N TRP A 2 26.49 2.33 -11.23
CA TRP A 2 26.54 1.28 -12.25
C TRP A 2 25.88 1.83 -13.51
N VAL A 3 26.67 2.14 -14.53
CA VAL A 3 26.17 2.20 -15.90
C VAL A 3 26.08 0.74 -16.33
N CYS A 4 24.88 0.16 -16.31
CA CYS A 4 24.66 -1.19 -16.79
C CYS A 4 24.84 -1.19 -18.33
N GLN A 5 26.07 -1.46 -18.79
CA GLN A 5 26.34 -1.93 -20.15
C GLN A 5 26.01 -3.43 -20.26
N ASP A 6 24.84 -3.82 -19.74
CA ASP A 6 24.36 -5.19 -19.86
C ASP A 6 23.52 -5.28 -21.16
N PRO A 7 23.92 -6.11 -22.14
CA PRO A 7 23.22 -6.20 -23.41
C PRO A 7 21.75 -6.65 -23.30
N MET A 8 21.38 -7.37 -22.23
CA MET A 8 20.00 -7.73 -21.96
C MET A 8 19.21 -6.49 -21.50
N VAL A 9 19.77 -5.72 -20.56
CA VAL A 9 19.15 -4.49 -20.05
C VAL A 9 18.96 -3.46 -21.17
N GLU A 10 19.94 -3.29 -22.05
CA GLU A 10 19.84 -2.37 -23.20
C GLU A 10 18.73 -2.79 -24.17
N LYS A 11 18.64 -4.08 -24.50
CA LYS A 11 17.56 -4.62 -25.37
C LYS A 11 16.19 -4.45 -24.73
N SER A 12 16.07 -4.71 -23.42
CA SER A 12 14.83 -4.50 -22.67
C SER A 12 14.44 -3.02 -22.69
N LEU A 13 15.36 -2.09 -22.41
CA LEU A 13 15.10 -0.65 -22.45
C LEU A 13 14.68 -0.16 -23.85
N ALA A 14 15.26 -0.72 -24.93
CA ALA A 14 14.84 -0.43 -26.29
C ALA A 14 13.39 -0.86 -26.56
N CYS A 15 13.00 -2.05 -26.09
CA CYS A 15 11.62 -2.53 -26.16
C CYS A 15 10.65 -1.63 -25.39
N LEU A 16 11.00 -1.26 -24.16
CA LEU A 16 10.18 -0.34 -23.34
C LEU A 16 10.05 1.04 -23.99
N LYS A 17 11.10 1.55 -24.62
CA LYS A 17 11.08 2.85 -25.31
C LYS A 17 10.16 2.83 -26.53
N ALA A 18 10.15 1.74 -27.28
CA ALA A 18 9.22 1.55 -28.40
C ALA A 18 7.77 1.54 -27.90
N ALA A 19 7.46 0.77 -26.85
CA ALA A 19 6.11 0.68 -26.27
C ALA A 19 5.55 2.04 -25.79
N VAL A 20 6.41 2.91 -25.22
CA VAL A 20 6.01 4.27 -24.80
C VAL A 20 5.70 5.19 -25.99
N SER A 21 6.30 4.93 -27.14
CA SER A 21 6.13 5.80 -28.32
C SER A 21 4.77 5.62 -28.97
N ASP A 22 4.14 4.45 -28.76
CA ASP A 22 2.90 4.08 -29.43
C ASP A 22 1.64 4.44 -28.64
N GLN A 23 1.64 4.48 -27.29
CA GLN A 23 0.52 4.97 -26.46
C GLN A 23 0.87 5.07 -24.95
N LEU A 24 0.52 6.19 -24.31
CA LEU A 24 0.64 6.42 -22.86
C LEU A 24 -0.73 6.40 -22.15
N GLU A 25 -1.54 5.37 -22.42
CA GLU A 25 -2.92 5.32 -21.89
C GLU A 25 -2.98 4.84 -20.44
N ASN A 26 -2.01 4.05 -20.00
CA ASN A 26 -2.02 3.45 -18.67
C ASN A 26 -1.12 4.24 -17.69
N THR A 27 -1.75 4.94 -16.74
CA THR A 27 -1.07 5.70 -15.68
C THR A 27 -0.09 4.85 -14.86
N TYR A 28 -0.46 3.61 -14.53
CA TYR A 28 0.39 2.71 -13.76
C TYR A 28 1.69 2.38 -14.50
N THR A 29 1.55 1.97 -15.76
CA THR A 29 2.70 1.66 -16.62
C THR A 29 3.59 2.90 -16.79
N THR A 30 2.99 4.08 -16.98
CA THR A 30 3.73 5.35 -17.11
C THR A 30 4.53 5.66 -15.85
N ALA A 31 3.95 5.51 -14.65
CA ALA A 31 4.63 5.73 -13.39
C ALA A 31 5.83 4.78 -13.23
N LEU A 32 5.62 3.48 -13.48
CA LEU A 32 6.68 2.47 -13.38
C LEU A 32 7.82 2.73 -14.37
N LEU A 33 7.49 3.04 -15.62
CA LEU A 33 8.48 3.36 -16.66
C LEU A 33 9.25 4.64 -16.33
N SER A 34 8.60 5.65 -15.74
CA SER A 34 9.29 6.88 -15.34
C SER A 34 10.43 6.59 -14.36
N TYR A 35 10.21 5.67 -13.42
CA TYR A 35 11.24 5.24 -12.48
C TYR A 35 12.31 4.36 -13.15
N ALA A 36 11.90 3.40 -13.99
CA ALA A 36 12.83 2.55 -14.73
C ALA A 36 13.80 3.36 -15.61
N PHE A 37 13.28 4.33 -16.39
CA PHE A 37 14.12 5.21 -17.22
C PHE A 37 14.96 6.19 -16.39
N THR A 38 14.48 6.58 -15.19
CA THR A 38 15.30 7.34 -14.24
C THR A 38 16.53 6.54 -13.80
N LEU A 39 16.33 5.27 -13.41
CA LEU A 39 17.44 4.39 -13.00
C LEU A 39 18.39 4.08 -14.17
N ALA A 40 17.85 3.93 -15.37
CA ALA A 40 18.63 3.74 -16.60
C ALA A 40 19.34 5.03 -17.10
N GLN A 41 19.23 6.14 -16.37
CA GLN A 41 19.81 7.44 -16.71
C GLN A 41 19.33 8.03 -18.05
N ASN A 42 18.21 7.57 -18.58
CA ASN A 42 17.61 8.09 -19.80
C ASN A 42 16.77 9.35 -19.49
N GLN A 43 17.44 10.51 -19.48
CA GLN A 43 16.82 11.77 -19.05
C GLN A 43 15.70 12.24 -19.99
N ASP A 44 15.81 11.97 -21.29
CA ASP A 44 14.78 12.38 -22.27
C ASP A 44 13.46 11.65 -22.01
N MET A 45 13.53 10.32 -21.85
CA MET A 45 12.35 9.50 -21.55
C MET A 45 11.79 9.84 -20.17
N ARG A 46 12.64 10.02 -19.16
CA ARG A 46 12.24 10.46 -17.83
C ARG A 46 11.47 11.78 -17.88
N ALA A 47 12.02 12.80 -18.55
CA ALA A 47 11.39 14.11 -18.68
C ALA A 47 10.04 14.03 -19.41
N LYS A 48 9.96 13.28 -20.51
CA LYS A 48 8.72 13.03 -21.25
C LYS A 48 7.65 12.41 -20.34
N LEU A 49 7.99 11.36 -19.61
CA LEU A 49 7.05 10.61 -18.76
C LEU A 49 6.61 11.42 -17.53
N ILE A 50 7.53 12.08 -16.83
CA ILE A 50 7.20 12.92 -15.66
C ILE A 50 6.32 14.10 -16.07
N THR A 51 6.62 14.74 -17.21
CA THR A 51 5.78 15.84 -17.74
C THR A 51 4.38 15.36 -18.11
N HIS A 52 4.25 14.15 -18.65
CA HIS A 52 2.94 13.56 -18.92
C HIS A 52 2.18 13.26 -17.62
N LEU A 53 2.85 12.65 -16.63
CA LEU A 53 2.29 12.35 -15.32
C LEU A 53 1.80 13.61 -14.60
N ASP A 54 2.54 14.72 -14.66
CA ASP A 54 2.12 15.99 -14.07
C ASP A 54 0.76 16.47 -14.62
N LYS A 55 0.57 16.39 -15.95
CA LYS A 55 -0.68 16.81 -16.62
C LYS A 55 -1.91 16.03 -16.18
N ILE A 56 -1.73 14.76 -15.80
CA ILE A 56 -2.83 13.87 -15.40
C ILE A 56 -2.91 13.69 -13.87
N SER A 57 -2.12 14.44 -13.11
CA SER A 57 -2.10 14.31 -11.65
C SER A 57 -3.33 14.93 -10.99
N ALA A 58 -3.83 14.27 -9.95
CA ALA A 58 -4.91 14.78 -9.13
C ALA A 58 -4.34 15.64 -8.00
N THR A 59 -4.71 16.92 -7.98
CA THR A 59 -4.26 17.89 -6.98
C THR A 59 -5.43 18.46 -6.19
N SER A 60 -5.35 18.40 -4.86
CA SER A 60 -6.39 18.93 -3.97
C SER A 60 -5.81 19.23 -2.59
N GLY A 61 -6.07 20.43 -2.05
CA GLY A 61 -5.63 20.80 -0.68
C GLY A 61 -4.12 20.73 -0.44
N GLY A 62 -3.30 20.88 -1.50
CA GLY A 62 -1.84 20.71 -1.45
C GLY A 62 -1.36 19.25 -1.54
N ASN A 63 -2.26 18.28 -1.66
CA ASN A 63 -1.95 16.90 -1.98
C ASN A 63 -1.78 16.71 -3.49
N ARG A 64 -0.94 15.75 -3.89
CA ARG A 64 -0.75 15.33 -5.29
C ARG A 64 -0.66 13.81 -5.37
N HIS A 65 -1.41 13.19 -6.28
CA HIS A 65 -1.40 11.74 -6.47
C HIS A 65 -1.88 11.33 -7.87
N TRP A 66 -1.80 10.04 -8.16
CA TRP A 66 -2.23 9.44 -9.43
C TRP A 66 -3.24 8.32 -9.17
N GLY A 67 -4.37 8.42 -9.86
CA GLY A 67 -5.49 7.48 -9.79
C GLY A 67 -5.81 6.84 -11.13
N ARG A 68 -6.71 5.86 -11.12
CA ARG A 68 -7.30 5.29 -12.35
C ARG A 68 -8.51 6.12 -12.78
N ALA A 69 -8.75 6.24 -14.08
CA ALA A 69 -9.93 6.92 -14.62
C ALA A 69 -11.27 6.32 -14.13
N GLU A 70 -11.29 5.03 -13.75
CA GLU A 70 -12.47 4.32 -13.25
C GLU A 70 -12.58 4.24 -11.71
N ALA A 71 -11.75 4.96 -10.95
CA ALA A 71 -11.76 4.91 -9.49
C ALA A 71 -13.08 5.47 -8.92
N SER A 72 -14.03 4.56 -8.69
CA SER A 72 -15.35 4.84 -8.15
C SER A 72 -15.27 4.83 -6.61
N GLY A 73 -14.99 5.99 -6.01
CA GLY A 73 -15.44 6.33 -4.66
C GLY A 73 -14.67 5.81 -3.42
N THR A 74 -14.43 6.74 -2.49
CA THR A 74 -14.16 6.66 -1.04
C THR A 74 -12.97 5.85 -0.51
N LYS A 75 -12.50 4.79 -1.17
CA LYS A 75 -11.36 3.99 -0.68
C LYS A 75 -10.21 4.05 -1.68
N THR A 76 -9.11 4.65 -1.25
CA THR A 76 -7.88 4.68 -2.04
C THR A 76 -7.38 3.26 -2.27
N ASP A 77 -7.14 2.95 -3.53
CA ASP A 77 -6.73 1.64 -3.98
C ASP A 77 -5.22 1.46 -3.75
N SER A 78 -4.80 0.27 -3.32
CA SER A 78 -3.39 -0.10 -3.15
C SER A 78 -2.57 0.26 -4.39
N LEU A 79 -3.17 0.13 -5.58
CA LEU A 79 -2.51 0.50 -6.83
C LEU A 79 -2.19 2.00 -6.92
N GLU A 80 -3.03 2.89 -6.39
CA GLU A 80 -2.79 4.34 -6.43
C GLU A 80 -1.61 4.74 -5.54
N VAL A 81 -1.48 4.08 -4.39
CA VAL A 81 -0.30 4.23 -3.50
C VAL A 81 0.95 3.79 -4.22
N GLU A 82 0.93 2.63 -4.87
CA GLU A 82 2.07 2.10 -5.62
C GLU A 82 2.48 3.04 -6.78
N MET A 83 1.53 3.45 -7.62
CA MET A 83 1.80 4.39 -8.73
C MET A 83 2.42 5.69 -8.22
N THR A 84 1.78 6.30 -7.23
CA THR A 84 2.20 7.58 -6.66
C THR A 84 3.59 7.48 -6.05
N SER A 85 3.92 6.34 -5.44
CA SER A 85 5.25 6.06 -4.88
C SER A 85 6.31 5.92 -5.96
N TYR A 86 6.02 5.27 -7.09
CA TYR A 86 6.95 5.21 -8.23
C TYR A 86 7.24 6.58 -8.82
N VAL A 87 6.24 7.46 -8.91
CA VAL A 87 6.48 8.84 -9.37
C VAL A 87 7.41 9.58 -8.41
N LEU A 88 7.20 9.45 -7.10
CA LEU A 88 8.10 10.04 -6.09
C LEU A 88 9.53 9.48 -6.22
N LEU A 89 9.68 8.17 -6.43
CA LEU A 89 10.99 7.56 -6.66
C LEU A 89 11.65 8.09 -7.95
N ALA A 90 10.91 8.25 -9.05
CA ALA A 90 11.44 8.80 -10.30
C ALA A 90 11.93 10.25 -10.15
N LEU A 91 11.24 11.05 -9.34
CA LEU A 91 11.63 12.42 -9.03
C LEU A 91 12.92 12.46 -8.21
N LEU A 92 13.00 11.64 -7.15
CA LEU A 92 14.09 11.69 -6.17
C LEU A 92 15.32 10.84 -6.53
N SER A 93 15.24 9.99 -7.55
CA SER A 93 16.34 9.07 -7.94
C SER A 93 17.20 9.59 -9.09
N GLY A 94 16.74 10.63 -9.79
CA GLY A 94 17.45 11.22 -10.91
C GLY A 94 18.05 12.59 -10.58
N PRO A 95 18.76 13.21 -11.53
CA PRO A 95 19.20 14.59 -11.38
C PRO A 95 18.01 15.54 -11.22
N SER A 96 18.24 16.69 -10.58
CA SER A 96 17.21 17.72 -10.40
C SER A 96 16.60 18.13 -11.73
N MET A 97 15.28 18.24 -11.78
CA MET A 97 14.53 18.64 -12.97
C MET A 97 13.79 19.95 -12.68
N PRO A 98 13.89 20.96 -13.56
CA PRO A 98 13.20 22.24 -13.37
C PRO A 98 11.69 22.05 -13.16
N GLY A 99 11.12 22.69 -12.14
CA GLY A 99 9.69 22.58 -11.80
C GLY A 99 9.29 21.33 -10.99
N PHE A 100 10.21 20.38 -10.81
CA PHE A 100 9.94 19.07 -10.19
C PHE A 100 10.81 18.82 -8.94
N GLY A 101 11.06 19.88 -8.15
CA GLY A 101 11.89 19.84 -6.95
C GLY A 101 11.21 19.25 -5.71
N LEU A 102 11.79 19.52 -4.53
CA LEU A 102 11.27 19.05 -3.25
C LEU A 102 9.88 19.62 -2.94
N ASP A 103 9.60 20.86 -3.34
CA ASP A 103 8.30 21.51 -3.14
C ASP A 103 7.19 20.76 -3.91
N TYR A 104 7.48 20.32 -5.13
CA TYR A 104 6.58 19.47 -5.93
C TYR A 104 6.37 18.11 -5.25
N SER A 105 7.46 17.51 -4.78
CA SER A 105 7.46 16.19 -4.12
C SER A 105 6.73 16.23 -2.76
N THR A 106 6.69 17.38 -2.09
CA THR A 106 6.01 17.57 -0.79
C THR A 106 4.52 17.22 -0.89
N GLY A 107 3.86 17.61 -1.99
CA GLY A 107 2.44 17.29 -2.19
C GLY A 107 2.18 15.79 -2.34
N ILE A 108 3.15 15.06 -2.91
CA ILE A 108 3.10 13.61 -3.06
C ILE A 108 3.27 12.92 -1.71
N VAL A 109 4.29 13.33 -0.96
CA VAL A 109 4.58 12.81 0.39
C VAL A 109 3.42 13.05 1.34
N ARG A 110 2.82 14.25 1.29
CA ARG A 110 1.65 14.59 2.10
C ARG A 110 0.46 13.68 1.79
N TRP A 111 0.24 13.34 0.53
CA TRP A 111 -0.82 12.40 0.17
C TRP A 111 -0.51 10.97 0.62
N LEU A 112 0.71 10.47 0.38
CA LEU A 112 1.13 9.12 0.80
C LEU A 112 1.05 8.96 2.33
N ALA A 113 1.44 9.98 3.09
CA ALA A 113 1.31 10.03 4.54
C ALA A 113 -0.12 9.78 5.03
N GLN A 114 -1.13 10.27 4.29
CA GLN A 114 -2.54 10.10 4.63
C GLN A 114 -3.07 8.70 4.28
N GLN A 115 -2.38 7.96 3.41
CA GLN A 115 -2.74 6.58 3.05
C GLN A 115 -2.09 5.53 3.96
N GLN A 116 -1.09 5.93 4.76
CA GLN A 116 -0.40 5.02 5.66
C GLN A 116 -1.32 4.61 6.83
N ASN A 117 -1.34 3.31 7.13
CA ASN A 117 -2.09 2.78 8.26
C ASN A 117 -1.37 3.06 9.60
N PRO A 118 -2.05 2.93 10.75
CA PRO A 118 -1.46 3.24 12.07
C PRO A 118 -0.23 2.41 12.45
N TYR A 119 -0.02 1.27 11.79
CA TYR A 119 1.10 0.36 12.02
C TYR A 119 2.28 0.62 11.07
N GLY A 120 2.23 1.69 10.27
CA GLY A 120 3.28 2.09 9.35
C GLY A 120 3.25 1.40 7.98
N GLY A 121 2.25 0.54 7.71
CA GLY A 121 2.08 -0.13 6.42
C GLY A 121 1.03 0.54 5.52
N PHE A 122 0.75 -0.10 4.38
CA PHE A 122 -0.33 0.25 3.46
C PHE A 122 -1.25 -0.97 3.24
N ALA A 123 -2.08 -0.95 2.20
CA ALA A 123 -3.14 -1.95 2.01
C ALA A 123 -2.62 -3.31 1.48
N SER A 124 -1.47 -3.33 0.82
CA SER A 124 -0.85 -4.53 0.24
C SER A 124 0.64 -4.63 0.58
N THR A 125 1.35 -5.59 0.00
CA THR A 125 2.80 -5.73 0.15
C THR A 125 3.57 -4.79 -0.78
N GLN A 126 3.18 -4.71 -2.06
CA GLN A 126 3.92 -3.94 -3.06
C GLN A 126 3.85 -2.44 -2.80
N ASP A 127 2.64 -1.92 -2.56
CA ASP A 127 2.45 -0.52 -2.18
C ASP A 127 3.22 -0.17 -0.90
N THR A 128 3.26 -1.04 0.10
CA THR A 128 4.01 -0.83 1.34
C THR A 128 5.50 -0.72 1.08
N VAL A 129 6.09 -1.67 0.36
CA VAL A 129 7.54 -1.67 0.09
C VAL A 129 7.94 -0.43 -0.71
N VAL A 130 7.23 -0.14 -1.79
CA VAL A 130 7.57 0.97 -2.70
C VAL A 130 7.32 2.33 -2.02
N ALA A 131 6.22 2.47 -1.28
CA ALA A 131 5.92 3.71 -0.55
C ALA A 131 6.94 3.99 0.56
N LEU A 132 7.30 2.98 1.37
CA LEU A 132 8.32 3.15 2.39
C LEU A 132 9.68 3.50 1.79
N GLN A 133 10.04 2.88 0.66
CA GLN A 133 11.26 3.25 -0.08
C GLN A 133 11.22 4.71 -0.55
N ALA A 134 10.10 5.15 -1.11
CA ALA A 134 9.91 6.51 -1.62
C ALA A 134 9.97 7.55 -0.49
N LEU A 135 9.27 7.30 0.62
CA LEU A 135 9.25 8.15 1.81
C LEU A 135 10.63 8.23 2.47
N ALA A 136 11.35 7.11 2.58
CA ALA A 136 12.72 7.10 3.10
C ALA A 136 13.68 7.91 2.23
N LYS A 137 13.52 7.84 0.90
CA LYS A 137 14.32 8.63 -0.03
C LYS A 137 14.03 10.12 0.08
N TYR A 138 12.76 10.49 0.27
CA TYR A 138 12.37 11.87 0.54
C TYR A 138 12.91 12.38 1.88
N ALA A 139 12.82 11.57 2.93
CA ALA A 139 13.37 11.89 4.25
C ALA A 139 14.89 12.11 4.19
N THR A 140 15.60 11.36 3.34
CA THR A 140 17.03 11.58 3.09
C THR A 140 17.29 12.90 2.38
N ALA A 141 16.48 13.24 1.37
CA ALA A 141 16.64 14.48 0.60
C ALA A 141 16.26 15.75 1.38
N THR A 142 15.43 15.62 2.41
CA THR A 142 14.99 16.71 3.30
C THR A 142 15.68 16.70 4.66
N PHE A 143 16.66 15.81 4.84
CA PHE A 143 17.34 15.63 6.10
C PHE A 143 18.10 16.90 6.51
N SER A 144 17.88 17.35 7.75
CA SER A 144 18.68 18.38 8.40
C SER A 144 19.33 17.80 9.66
N PRO A 145 20.66 17.96 9.84
CA PRO A 145 21.37 17.50 11.03
C PRO A 145 21.06 18.33 12.28
N GLU A 146 20.49 19.52 12.09
CA GLU A 146 20.14 20.45 13.16
C GLU A 146 18.64 20.73 13.16
N GLY A 147 18.08 20.85 14.37
CA GLY A 147 16.68 21.22 14.54
C GLY A 147 15.99 20.43 15.64
N ALA A 148 15.01 21.08 16.24
CA ALA A 148 13.97 20.45 17.03
C ALA A 148 12.64 21.07 16.60
N SER A 149 11.58 20.30 16.76
CA SER A 149 10.22 20.76 16.56
C SER A 149 9.34 20.25 17.68
N SER A 150 8.46 21.12 18.17
CA SER A 150 7.36 20.74 19.05
C SER A 150 6.07 20.64 18.25
N VAL A 151 5.23 19.67 18.60
CA VAL A 151 3.88 19.50 18.08
C VAL A 151 2.92 19.60 19.24
N SER A 152 2.08 20.62 19.23
CA SER A 152 1.02 20.79 20.23
C SER A 152 -0.32 20.37 19.64
N VAL A 153 -1.06 19.53 20.37
CA VAL A 153 -2.43 19.11 20.04
C VAL A 153 -3.37 19.68 21.10
N SER A 154 -4.45 20.35 20.68
CA SER A 154 -5.42 20.96 21.60
C SER A 154 -6.87 20.74 21.19
N SER A 155 -7.78 20.58 22.14
CA SER A 155 -9.24 20.55 21.93
C SER A 155 -9.95 21.70 22.64
N ALA A 156 -11.17 22.03 22.20
CA ALA A 156 -12.02 23.01 22.89
C ALA A 156 -12.43 22.57 24.31
N GLY A 157 -12.44 21.26 24.58
CA GLY A 157 -12.68 20.69 25.91
C GLY A 157 -11.52 20.84 26.91
N GLY A 158 -10.43 21.51 26.51
CA GLY A 158 -9.29 21.79 27.37
C GLY A 158 -8.17 20.76 27.29
N LEU A 159 -8.26 19.77 26.39
CA LEU A 159 -7.13 18.86 26.12
C LEU A 159 -5.95 19.67 25.60
N LYS A 160 -4.76 19.42 26.14
CA LYS A 160 -3.51 19.95 25.62
C LYS A 160 -2.42 18.89 25.75
N MET A 161 -1.85 18.50 24.62
CA MET A 161 -0.74 17.55 24.51
C MET A 161 0.43 18.24 23.81
N GLU A 162 1.65 17.86 24.13
CA GLU A 162 2.86 18.40 23.52
C GLU A 162 3.88 17.29 23.28
N PHE A 163 4.27 17.12 22.02
CA PHE A 163 5.30 16.20 21.59
C PHE A 163 6.54 17.00 21.21
N THR A 164 7.73 16.54 21.62
CA THR A 164 8.99 17.14 21.21
C THR A 164 9.78 16.15 20.37
N VAL A 165 10.21 16.58 19.18
CA VAL A 165 11.04 15.79 18.27
C VAL A 165 12.37 16.52 18.07
N ASN A 166 13.46 15.87 18.43
CA ASN A 166 14.83 16.34 18.33
C ASN A 166 15.74 15.19 17.86
N GLN A 167 17.04 15.46 17.68
CA GLN A 167 17.98 14.46 17.15
C GLN A 167 18.07 13.17 17.99
N ASN A 168 17.88 13.25 19.30
CA ASN A 168 18.02 12.10 20.20
C ASN A 168 16.79 11.19 20.18
N ASN A 169 15.60 11.73 19.89
CA ASN A 169 14.34 10.99 19.94
C ASN A 169 13.59 10.95 18.60
N ARG A 170 14.20 11.36 17.49
CA ARG A 170 13.57 11.38 16.15
C ARG A 170 13.12 10.00 15.64
N LEU A 171 13.68 8.92 16.17
CA LEU A 171 13.29 7.53 15.86
C LEU A 171 12.43 6.90 16.95
N LEU A 172 12.18 7.63 18.05
CA LEU A 172 11.34 7.16 19.14
C LEU A 172 9.88 7.38 18.76
N TYR A 173 9.12 6.28 18.75
CA TYR A 173 7.67 6.34 18.61
C TYR A 173 7.06 7.01 19.84
N GLN A 174 6.17 7.98 19.61
CA GLN A 174 5.45 8.72 20.64
C GLN A 174 3.95 8.70 20.27
N GLU A 175 3.11 8.26 21.21
CA GLU A 175 1.66 8.24 21.05
C GLU A 175 0.98 8.72 22.33
N GLU A 176 -0.18 9.36 22.19
CA GLU A 176 -1.09 9.63 23.31
C GLU A 176 -2.54 9.45 22.88
N GLN A 177 -3.38 8.99 23.80
CA GLN A 177 -4.79 8.74 23.54
C GLN A 177 -5.61 10.03 23.63
N LEU A 178 -6.35 10.33 22.56
CA LEU A 178 -7.37 11.38 22.55
C LEU A 178 -8.58 10.94 23.38
N LYS A 179 -8.90 11.69 24.44
CA LYS A 179 -9.96 11.32 25.41
C LYS A 179 -11.38 11.69 24.95
N GLU A 180 -11.52 12.72 24.12
CA GLU A 180 -12.81 13.25 23.68
C GLU A 180 -13.09 12.80 22.24
N VAL A 181 -13.74 11.64 22.05
CA VAL A 181 -14.05 11.10 20.72
C VAL A 181 -15.57 10.86 20.60
N PRO A 182 -16.26 11.47 19.61
CA PRO A 182 -15.76 12.39 18.59
C PRO A 182 -15.46 13.80 19.14
N GLY A 183 -14.51 14.51 18.55
CA GLY A 183 -14.14 15.87 18.94
C GLY A 183 -13.26 16.56 17.90
N ASP A 184 -13.25 17.89 17.91
CA ASP A 184 -12.39 18.70 17.04
C ASP A 184 -11.06 18.99 17.72
N TYR A 185 -9.98 18.69 17.00
CA TYR A 185 -8.60 18.84 17.48
C TYR A 185 -7.82 19.77 16.56
N ASN A 186 -7.06 20.68 17.16
CA ASN A 186 -6.13 21.54 16.45
C ASN A 186 -4.69 21.03 16.67
N ILE A 187 -3.95 20.87 15.59
CA ILE A 187 -2.55 20.43 15.61
C ILE A 187 -1.67 21.56 15.09
N LYS A 188 -0.72 21.99 15.90
CA LYS A 188 0.24 23.03 15.55
C LYS A 188 1.66 22.49 15.74
N ALA A 189 2.45 22.54 14.67
CA ALA A 189 3.88 22.22 14.72
C ALA A 189 4.69 23.51 14.67
N GLN A 190 5.75 23.60 15.47
CA GLN A 190 6.66 24.75 15.51
C GLN A 190 8.10 24.27 15.67
N GLY A 191 9.00 24.75 14.82
CA GLY A 191 10.41 24.38 14.88
C GLY A 191 11.09 24.33 13.52
N LYS A 192 12.24 23.65 13.47
CA LYS A 192 13.11 23.58 12.30
C LYS A 192 13.24 22.18 11.70
N SER A 193 12.68 21.15 12.34
CA SER A 193 12.65 19.78 11.82
C SER A 193 11.28 19.41 11.28
N CYS A 194 11.24 18.59 10.23
CA CYS A 194 10.00 17.96 9.78
C CYS A 194 9.54 16.91 10.79
N VAL A 195 8.24 16.88 11.09
CA VAL A 195 7.63 15.87 11.96
C VAL A 195 6.47 15.23 11.21
N PHE A 196 6.40 13.90 11.27
CA PHE A 196 5.28 13.13 10.76
C PHE A 196 4.28 12.92 11.89
N VAL A 197 3.02 13.30 11.65
CA VAL A 197 1.93 13.19 12.63
C VAL A 197 0.81 12.37 12.01
N GLN A 198 0.32 11.38 12.76
CA GLN A 198 -0.75 10.50 12.34
C GLN A 198 -1.83 10.43 13.43
N ILE A 199 -3.09 10.35 13.00
CA ILE A 199 -4.24 10.15 13.88
C ILE A 199 -4.87 8.82 13.49
N ALA A 200 -5.06 7.93 14.47
CA ALA A 200 -5.69 6.64 14.28
C ALA A 200 -7.01 6.58 15.05
N MET A 201 -8.10 6.18 14.38
CA MET A 201 -9.41 5.99 14.99
C MET A 201 -9.91 4.57 14.71
N HIS A 202 -10.30 3.88 15.77
CA HIS A 202 -10.85 2.52 15.70
C HIS A 202 -12.28 2.55 16.23
N TYR A 203 -13.23 2.06 15.43
CA TYR A 203 -14.65 1.98 15.79
C TYR A 203 -15.32 0.81 15.08
N ASN A 204 -16.39 0.30 15.67
CA ASN A 204 -17.18 -0.79 15.09
C ASN A 204 -18.18 -0.21 14.09
N ILE A 205 -18.26 -0.80 12.90
CA ILE A 205 -19.31 -0.53 11.92
C ILE A 205 -20.21 -1.76 11.76
N PRO A 206 -21.50 -1.60 11.49
CA PRO A 206 -22.33 -2.71 11.02
C PRO A 206 -21.70 -3.33 9.76
N PRO A 207 -21.84 -4.65 9.54
CA PRO A 207 -21.38 -5.29 8.33
C PRO A 207 -21.96 -4.57 7.09
N PRO A 208 -21.12 -4.15 6.12
CA PRO A 208 -21.61 -3.48 4.93
C PRO A 208 -22.54 -4.41 4.13
N PRO A 209 -23.58 -3.89 3.47
CA PRO A 209 -24.40 -4.68 2.56
C PRO A 209 -23.51 -5.20 1.41
N ASP A 210 -23.42 -6.53 1.31
CA ASP A 210 -22.76 -7.37 0.31
C ASP A 210 -22.08 -6.64 -0.87
N PHE A 211 -20.91 -6.03 -0.62
CA PHE A 211 -19.96 -5.66 -1.68
C PHE A 211 -18.77 -6.59 -1.60
N SER A 212 -18.98 -7.86 -1.95
CA SER A 212 -17.90 -8.83 -2.10
C SER A 212 -17.74 -9.18 -3.57
N ALA A 213 -16.52 -9.03 -4.08
CA ALA A 213 -16.14 -9.55 -5.40
C ALA A 213 -16.08 -11.09 -5.42
N PHE A 214 -16.26 -11.74 -4.26
CA PHE A 214 -16.29 -13.19 -4.10
C PHE A 214 -17.60 -13.64 -3.47
N ASN A 215 -18.18 -14.70 -4.03
CA ASN A 215 -19.22 -15.46 -3.37
C ASN A 215 -18.56 -16.60 -2.61
N ILE A 216 -18.76 -16.63 -1.29
CA ILE A 216 -18.19 -17.63 -0.39
C ILE A 216 -19.35 -18.37 0.25
N SER A 217 -19.41 -19.69 0.04
CA SER A 217 -20.35 -20.55 0.73
C SER A 217 -19.63 -21.63 1.50
N THR A 218 -20.23 -22.07 2.61
CA THR A 218 -19.65 -23.11 3.46
C THR A 218 -20.67 -24.17 3.73
N GLN A 219 -20.24 -25.43 3.63
CA GLN A 219 -21.05 -26.59 4.00
C GLN A 219 -20.35 -27.34 5.11
N THR A 220 -21.12 -27.82 6.08
CA THR A 220 -20.57 -28.56 7.21
C THR A 220 -21.24 -29.93 7.30
N LEU A 221 -20.43 -30.97 7.47
CA LEU A 221 -20.89 -32.34 7.66
C LEU A 221 -20.29 -32.90 8.95
N GLY A 222 -21.14 -33.10 9.94
CA GLY A 222 -20.77 -33.73 11.21
C GLY A 222 -20.68 -35.25 11.05
N LYS A 223 -19.51 -35.83 11.32
CA LYS A 223 -19.33 -37.27 11.52
C LYS A 223 -19.30 -37.52 13.02
N CYS A 224 -20.50 -37.74 13.57
CA CYS A 224 -20.70 -37.97 15.01
C CYS A 224 -20.65 -39.46 15.38
N ASP A 225 -20.61 -40.36 14.40
CA ASP A 225 -20.64 -41.80 14.59
C ASP A 225 -19.21 -42.32 14.83
N GLY A 226 -18.82 -42.42 16.10
CA GLY A 226 -17.53 -42.96 16.54
C GLY A 226 -17.02 -42.37 17.86
N THR A 227 -15.89 -42.88 18.36
CA THR A 227 -15.22 -42.36 19.56
C THR A 227 -14.55 -41.00 19.32
N LYS A 228 -14.24 -40.67 18.06
CA LYS A 228 -13.76 -39.34 17.63
C LYS A 228 -14.82 -38.67 16.76
N LYS A 229 -15.48 -37.66 17.32
CA LYS A 229 -16.38 -36.79 16.58
C LYS A 229 -15.54 -35.89 15.66
N SER A 230 -15.89 -35.81 14.39
CA SER A 230 -15.24 -34.90 13.45
C SER A 230 -16.25 -34.05 12.69
N LEU A 231 -15.81 -32.87 12.27
CA LEU A 231 -16.59 -31.95 11.45
C LEU A 231 -15.82 -31.74 10.15
N ILE A 232 -16.44 -32.09 9.03
CA ILE A 232 -15.91 -31.78 7.71
C ILE A 232 -16.47 -30.43 7.31
N VAL A 233 -15.59 -29.50 6.96
CA VAL A 233 -15.94 -28.17 6.48
C VAL A 233 -15.52 -28.08 5.03
N SER A 234 -16.48 -27.88 4.13
CA SER A 234 -16.25 -27.55 2.73
C SER A 234 -16.44 -26.06 2.55
N VAL A 235 -15.48 -25.41 1.89
CA VAL A 235 -15.49 -23.97 1.60
C VAL A 235 -15.44 -23.83 0.09
N ASP A 236 -16.50 -23.26 -0.49
CA ASP A 236 -16.62 -22.99 -1.91
C ASP A 236 -16.45 -21.49 -2.14
N VAL A 237 -15.47 -21.12 -2.95
CA VAL A 237 -15.15 -19.73 -3.27
C VAL A 237 -15.29 -19.54 -4.78
N ARG A 238 -16.11 -18.56 -5.17
CA ARG A 238 -16.32 -18.18 -6.57
C ARG A 238 -16.06 -16.69 -6.76
N TYR A 239 -15.34 -16.33 -7.80
CA TYR A 239 -15.12 -14.92 -8.15
C TYR A 239 -16.32 -14.39 -8.96
N ASN A 240 -16.89 -13.28 -8.52
CA ASN A 240 -18.02 -12.59 -9.17
C ASN A 240 -17.62 -11.17 -9.63
N GLY A 241 -16.32 -10.90 -9.79
CA GLY A 241 -15.85 -9.60 -10.24
C GLY A 241 -15.94 -9.42 -11.76
N ARG A 242 -15.41 -8.30 -12.25
CA ARG A 242 -15.54 -7.87 -13.67
C ARG A 242 -14.55 -8.55 -14.63
N ARG A 243 -13.59 -9.33 -14.11
CA ARG A 243 -12.55 -10.00 -14.91
C ARG A 243 -12.89 -11.48 -15.04
N GLU A 244 -12.29 -12.18 -15.99
CA GLU A 244 -12.44 -13.64 -16.12
C GLU A 244 -11.81 -14.38 -14.93
N GLU A 245 -10.66 -13.89 -14.47
CA GLU A 245 -9.93 -14.44 -13.32
C GLU A 245 -9.37 -13.32 -12.46
N THR A 246 -9.15 -13.60 -11.18
CA THR A 246 -8.36 -12.73 -10.31
C THR A 246 -6.86 -12.87 -10.59
N ASN A 247 -6.07 -11.94 -10.06
CA ASN A 247 -4.65 -12.22 -9.79
C ASN A 247 -4.56 -13.15 -8.56
N MET A 248 -3.39 -13.19 -7.90
CA MET A 248 -3.21 -13.96 -6.66
C MET A 248 -4.33 -13.71 -5.65
N ALA A 249 -4.85 -14.79 -5.07
CA ALA A 249 -5.91 -14.76 -4.07
C ALA A 249 -5.50 -15.52 -2.82
N ILE A 250 -6.03 -15.09 -1.67
CA ILE A 250 -5.80 -15.73 -0.38
C ILE A 250 -7.15 -16.12 0.21
N ILE A 251 -7.30 -17.40 0.57
CA ILE A 251 -8.44 -17.91 1.32
C ILE A 251 -7.99 -18.12 2.77
N ASN A 252 -8.61 -17.41 3.71
CA ASN A 252 -8.34 -17.53 5.14
C ASN A 252 -9.53 -18.15 5.86
N VAL A 253 -9.36 -19.39 6.34
CA VAL A 253 -10.39 -20.14 7.06
C VAL A 253 -10.04 -20.19 8.54
N LYS A 254 -10.82 -19.49 9.37
CA LYS A 254 -10.71 -19.57 10.83
C LYS A 254 -11.41 -20.83 11.35
N LEU A 255 -10.71 -21.62 12.17
CA LEU A 255 -11.29 -22.78 12.83
C LEU A 255 -12.30 -22.37 13.91
N LEU A 256 -13.31 -23.22 14.12
CA LEU A 256 -14.25 -23.06 15.23
C LEU A 256 -13.53 -23.22 16.58
N SER A 257 -13.91 -22.40 17.55
CA SER A 257 -13.38 -22.49 18.91
C SER A 257 -13.56 -23.90 19.49
N GLY A 258 -12.48 -24.47 20.03
CA GLY A 258 -12.48 -25.82 20.61
C GLY A 258 -12.28 -26.96 19.60
N PHE A 259 -12.14 -26.67 18.31
CA PHE A 259 -11.78 -27.65 17.28
C PHE A 259 -10.29 -27.63 16.97
N VAL A 260 -9.74 -28.78 16.61
CA VAL A 260 -8.37 -28.94 16.12
C VAL A 260 -8.42 -29.46 14.70
N LEU A 261 -7.62 -28.87 13.81
CA LEU A 261 -7.53 -29.29 12.42
C LEU A 261 -6.91 -30.68 12.29
N ASP A 262 -7.57 -31.54 11.53
CA ASP A 262 -6.95 -32.77 11.03
C ASP A 262 -5.93 -32.42 9.95
N LYS A 263 -4.64 -32.36 10.30
CA LYS A 263 -3.56 -32.01 9.36
C LYS A 263 -3.48 -32.92 8.13
N SER A 264 -4.05 -34.13 8.18
CA SER A 264 -4.05 -35.03 7.03
C SER A 264 -4.95 -34.54 5.89
N SER A 265 -5.99 -33.75 6.20
CA SER A 265 -6.91 -33.17 5.22
C SER A 265 -6.26 -32.10 4.33
N LEU A 266 -5.11 -31.56 4.74
CA LEU A 266 -4.36 -30.57 3.96
C LEU A 266 -3.48 -31.18 2.88
N LYS A 267 -3.23 -32.50 2.89
CA LYS A 267 -2.33 -33.13 1.90
C LYS A 267 -2.85 -32.99 0.47
N PRO A 268 -4.14 -33.22 0.16
CA PRO A 268 -4.66 -33.00 -1.19
C PRO A 268 -4.54 -31.54 -1.62
N LEU A 269 -4.85 -30.59 -0.71
CA LEU A 269 -4.70 -29.15 -0.96
C LEU A 269 -3.27 -28.76 -1.33
N LYS A 270 -2.27 -29.30 -0.63
CA LYS A 270 -0.85 -29.01 -0.93
C LYS A 270 -0.35 -29.62 -2.23
N ASN A 271 -1.05 -30.64 -2.74
CA ASN A 271 -0.71 -31.30 -4.00
C ASN A 271 -1.51 -30.76 -5.19
N ASP A 272 -2.48 -29.88 -4.95
CA ASP A 272 -3.27 -29.25 -5.99
C ASP A 272 -2.39 -28.24 -6.76
N PRO A 273 -2.30 -28.32 -8.09
CA PRO A 273 -1.45 -27.42 -8.88
C PRO A 273 -1.88 -25.95 -8.81
N THR A 274 -3.14 -25.67 -8.45
CA THR A 274 -3.67 -24.31 -8.30
C THR A 274 -3.27 -23.68 -6.96
N VAL A 275 -2.87 -24.48 -5.98
CA VAL A 275 -2.46 -24.04 -4.65
C VAL A 275 -0.95 -23.89 -4.58
N LYS A 276 -0.47 -22.67 -4.36
CA LYS A 276 0.97 -22.41 -4.19
C LYS A 276 1.47 -22.76 -2.82
N ARG A 277 0.67 -22.47 -1.80
CA ARG A 277 1.09 -22.56 -0.41
C ARG A 277 -0.12 -22.72 0.51
N VAL A 278 0.09 -23.47 1.59
CA VAL A 278 -0.88 -23.62 2.68
C VAL A 278 -0.15 -23.46 4.01
N ASP A 279 -0.55 -22.44 4.77
CA ASP A 279 0.00 -22.12 6.08
C ASP A 279 -1.04 -22.34 7.19
N LEU A 280 -0.53 -22.55 8.40
CA LEU A 280 -1.33 -22.74 9.62
C LEU A 280 -0.84 -21.77 10.69
N GLU A 281 -1.67 -20.80 11.04
CA GLU A 281 -1.34 -19.75 12.01
C GLU A 281 -2.49 -19.57 13.00
N GLU A 282 -2.24 -19.72 14.30
CA GLU A 282 -3.19 -19.40 15.38
C GLU A 282 -4.65 -19.92 15.18
N GLY A 283 -4.80 -21.13 14.64
CA GLY A 283 -6.13 -21.69 14.37
C GLY A 283 -6.78 -21.18 13.07
N HIS A 284 -5.99 -20.63 12.16
CA HIS A 284 -6.35 -20.30 10.80
C HIS A 284 -5.66 -21.23 9.80
N VAL A 285 -6.37 -21.58 8.73
CA VAL A 285 -5.82 -22.23 7.54
C VAL A 285 -5.76 -21.19 6.43
N ILE A 286 -4.56 -20.87 5.97
CA ILE A 286 -4.32 -19.82 4.97
C ILE A 286 -3.87 -20.49 3.68
N ILE A 287 -4.62 -20.29 2.59
CA ILE A 287 -4.40 -20.94 1.29
C ILE A 287 -4.09 -19.84 0.26
N TYR A 288 -2.96 -19.99 -0.45
CA TYR A 288 -2.50 -19.05 -1.48
C TYR A 288 -2.70 -19.66 -2.88
N LEU A 289 -3.39 -18.91 -3.75
CA LEU A 289 -3.75 -19.30 -5.13
C LEU A 289 -3.16 -18.30 -6.14
N ASP A 290 -2.84 -18.75 -7.35
CA ASP A 290 -2.42 -17.88 -8.46
C ASP A 290 -3.57 -17.01 -8.99
N GLY A 291 -4.80 -17.54 -8.92
CA GLY A 291 -6.01 -16.91 -9.41
C GLY A 291 -7.25 -17.72 -9.02
N VAL A 292 -8.41 -17.06 -9.04
CA VAL A 292 -9.74 -17.66 -8.88
C VAL A 292 -10.60 -17.21 -10.05
N GLY A 293 -11.07 -18.17 -10.83
CA GLY A 293 -11.95 -17.93 -11.97
C GLY A 293 -13.40 -17.67 -11.57
N SER A 294 -14.13 -17.05 -12.50
CA SER A 294 -15.58 -16.84 -12.42
C SER A 294 -16.41 -18.09 -12.68
#